data_AF-A0A660TWK8-F1
#
_entry.id   AF-A0A660TWK8-F1
#
_cell.length_a   1.000
_cell.length_b   1.000
_cell.length_c   1.000
_cell.angle_alpha   90.00
_cell.angle_beta   90.00
_cell.angle_gamma   90.00
#
_symmetry.space_group_name_H-M   'P 1'
#
loop_
_entity.id
_entity.type
_entity.pdbx_description
1 polymer ?
#
loop_
_entity_poly.entity_id
_entity_poly.type
_entity_poly.pdbx_seq_one_letter_code
_entity_poly.pdbx_strand_id
1 'polypeptide(L)'
;MSCNKPNWILLKECAEELTKAGKTPFTRKQLIECIHEKYPERGKSSLSPMIQGMTVNRKGGAPGGIGKNVFYSVGRGLFELYDPKKHKPSLGNALTAPAPKLPKKRTEIPTPKTRHDERCPKCKETVKKLLEKIYGKVESNYKFDIGTHPEDFRNTPYYDQLKEVYNALQNHRGFKVFVKAKTLPRCDFFIPNPGFIVEFDESQHFTLPRKIALEHYSKKFEFGFDVKRWASLCERINAKDSDPPYRDEQRAWYDTLRDFLPLIKGLKPTVRLFARDFTWCSLDSDNPTDIRKFEDILRGSFKSREINIRKDRHPFLARVILSREWDGNPEGAKKLLEGICKKWPKGEMVKFVITCGGFIQFDWPESLSRREIGDNINPNKECVDVLVREAKKYVKFILSDGLNEKLRKFTDYITLGIDSYKTKISTTQNYIGQPHIELVFLIDLRNNKTYWTGKSYPTPSQQNGLIRISDLKKHFFELDNVGKVMILGCHDLTVFNPRSKNATGWRERVNKEFRKLAQKEKPVIVLHHPHTTDSTLTWAAAWNGLMGELPFVKAYAGAGRYYNSEGERSEINDVLEKTKLGSTIDFIVL
;
A
#
# COMPACT_ATOMS: atom_id res chain seq x y z
N MET A 1 49.72 -15.34 -2.79
CA MET A 1 49.05 -16.39 -3.60
C MET A 1 47.55 -16.21 -3.45
N SER A 2 46.82 -15.85 -4.51
CA SER A 2 45.35 -15.73 -4.42
C SER A 2 44.75 -17.12 -4.27
N CYS A 3 44.22 -17.43 -3.10
CA CYS A 3 43.53 -18.70 -2.88
C CYS A 3 42.24 -18.73 -3.68
N ASN A 4 42.14 -19.70 -4.59
CA ASN A 4 40.98 -19.90 -5.47
C ASN A 4 39.79 -20.55 -4.75
N LYS A 5 39.89 -20.75 -3.42
CA LYS A 5 38.82 -21.35 -2.62
C LYS A 5 37.68 -20.34 -2.39
N PRO A 6 36.41 -20.74 -2.59
CA PRO A 6 35.25 -19.95 -2.19
C PRO A 6 35.23 -19.65 -0.69
N ASN A 7 34.67 -18.49 -0.32
CA ASN A 7 34.53 -18.04 1.06
C ASN A 7 33.88 -19.08 2.00
N TRP A 8 32.94 -19.89 1.51
CA TRP A 8 32.26 -20.91 2.33
C TRP A 8 33.17 -22.09 2.69
N ILE A 9 34.14 -22.44 1.83
CA ILE A 9 35.17 -23.45 2.14
C ILE A 9 36.05 -22.92 3.27
N LEU A 10 36.55 -21.69 3.11
CA LEU A 10 37.42 -21.05 4.10
C LEU A 10 36.73 -20.91 5.47
N LEU A 11 35.44 -20.56 5.47
CA LEU A 11 34.65 -20.47 6.71
C LEU A 11 34.47 -21.83 7.39
N LYS A 12 34.29 -22.90 6.63
CA LYS A 12 34.20 -24.26 7.17
C LYS A 12 35.54 -24.71 7.75
N GLU A 13 36.63 -24.55 7.01
CA GLU A 13 37.99 -24.89 7.46
C GLU A 13 38.36 -24.15 8.75
N CYS A 14 38.11 -22.83 8.81
CA CYS A 14 38.36 -22.05 10.03
C CYS A 14 37.52 -22.50 11.23
N ALA A 15 36.26 -22.89 11.02
CA ALA A 15 35.43 -23.42 12.08
C ALA A 15 35.93 -24.78 12.60
N GLU A 16 36.42 -25.64 11.72
CA GLU A 16 37.05 -26.92 12.07
C GLU A 16 38.34 -26.71 12.86
N GLU A 17 39.17 -25.74 12.47
CA GLU A 17 40.39 -25.36 13.21
C GLU A 17 40.08 -24.81 14.60
N LEU A 18 39.13 -23.87 14.71
CA LEU A 18 38.68 -23.34 16.01
C LEU A 18 38.11 -24.44 16.90
N THR A 19 37.38 -25.40 16.32
CA THR A 19 36.83 -26.54 17.06
C THR A 19 37.93 -27.46 17.58
N LYS A 20 38.91 -27.82 16.74
CA LYS A 20 40.08 -28.63 17.14
C LYS A 20 40.94 -27.96 18.21
N ALA A 21 41.02 -26.63 18.19
CA ALA A 21 41.71 -25.83 19.19
C ALA A 21 40.92 -25.64 20.51
N GLY A 22 39.77 -26.30 20.67
CA GLY A 22 38.93 -26.19 21.87
C GLY A 22 38.15 -24.87 22.00
N LYS A 23 38.14 -24.03 20.96
CA LYS A 23 37.48 -22.70 20.97
C LYS A 23 36.01 -22.80 20.51
N THR A 24 35.26 -23.75 21.06
CA THR A 24 33.82 -23.93 20.77
C THR A 24 32.98 -23.60 22.01
N PRO A 25 31.93 -22.76 21.91
CA PRO A 25 31.47 -22.06 20.71
C PRO A 25 32.35 -20.87 20.32
N PHE A 26 32.35 -20.51 19.03
CA PHE A 26 33.12 -19.39 18.48
C PHE A 26 32.23 -18.24 17.99
N THR A 27 32.78 -17.04 17.97
CA THR A 27 32.11 -15.82 17.49
C THR A 27 32.28 -15.62 15.99
N ARG A 28 31.41 -14.79 15.42
CA ARG A 28 31.56 -14.33 14.03
C ARG A 28 32.89 -13.62 13.79
N LYS A 29 33.39 -12.87 14.79
CA LYS A 29 34.65 -12.14 14.73
C LYS A 29 35.82 -13.12 14.59
N GLN A 30 35.85 -14.17 15.43
CA GLN A 30 36.90 -15.20 15.38
C GLN A 30 36.93 -15.97 14.05
N LEU A 31 35.77 -16.27 13.44
CA LEU A 31 35.72 -16.89 12.11
C LEU A 31 36.32 -15.99 11.02
N ILE A 32 36.06 -14.69 11.10
CA ILE A 32 36.53 -13.70 10.11
C ILE A 32 38.03 -13.43 10.31
N GLU A 33 38.49 -13.35 11.57
CA GLU A 33 39.91 -13.18 11.90
C GLU A 33 40.75 -14.38 11.44
N CYS A 34 40.27 -15.61 11.67
CA CYS A 34 40.95 -16.81 11.16
C CYS A 34 41.14 -16.80 9.63
N ILE A 35 40.17 -16.29 8.87
CA ILE A 35 40.30 -16.14 7.41
C ILE A 35 41.24 -14.99 7.07
N HIS A 36 41.09 -13.83 7.72
CA HIS A 36 41.92 -12.66 7.47
C HIS A 36 43.41 -12.89 7.76
N GLU A 37 43.76 -13.72 8.75
CA GLU A 37 45.15 -14.10 9.05
C GLU A 37 45.84 -14.78 7.86
N LYS A 38 45.08 -15.56 7.07
CA LYS A 38 45.59 -16.30 5.91
C LYS A 38 45.31 -15.59 4.57
N TYR A 39 44.24 -14.80 4.53
CA TYR A 39 43.67 -14.14 3.34
C TYR A 39 43.17 -12.72 3.66
N PRO A 40 44.07 -11.74 3.86
CA PRO A 40 43.73 -10.38 4.28
C PRO A 40 42.81 -9.64 3.30
N GLU A 41 42.79 -10.05 2.02
CA GLU A 41 41.98 -9.45 0.97
C GLU A 41 40.47 -9.74 1.08
N ARG A 42 40.08 -10.72 1.92
CA ARG A 42 38.70 -11.21 2.01
C ARG A 42 37.85 -10.38 2.98
N GLY A 43 37.33 -9.25 2.50
CA GLY A 43 36.58 -8.29 3.33
C GLY A 43 35.37 -8.85 4.11
N LYS A 44 35.19 -8.33 5.33
CA LYS A 44 34.10 -8.62 6.30
C LYS A 44 32.68 -8.55 5.71
N SER A 45 32.45 -7.68 4.73
CA SER A 45 31.17 -7.48 4.04
C SER A 45 30.76 -8.71 3.21
N SER A 46 31.71 -9.53 2.75
CA SER A 46 31.46 -10.76 1.98
C SER A 46 31.28 -12.00 2.86
N LEU A 47 31.99 -12.06 3.99
CA LEU A 47 31.97 -13.21 4.92
C LEU A 47 30.74 -13.20 5.84
N SER A 48 30.30 -12.03 6.30
CA SER A 48 29.19 -11.94 7.27
C SER A 48 27.85 -12.46 6.74
N PRO A 49 27.41 -12.12 5.51
CA PRO A 49 26.21 -12.69 4.91
C PRO A 49 26.32 -14.20 4.67
N MET A 50 27.53 -14.70 4.38
CA MET A 50 27.79 -16.10 4.10
C MET A 50 27.72 -16.98 5.35
N ILE A 51 28.27 -16.52 6.48
CA ILE A 51 28.09 -17.18 7.79
C ILE A 51 26.61 -17.38 8.11
N GLN A 52 25.77 -16.38 7.81
CA GLN A 52 24.32 -16.47 7.98
C GLN A 52 23.66 -17.46 7.02
N GLY A 53 24.13 -17.49 5.76
CA GLY A 53 23.67 -18.43 4.73
C GLY A 53 24.10 -19.87 4.97
N MET A 54 25.08 -20.09 5.85
CA MET A 54 25.62 -21.39 6.24
C MET A 54 25.12 -21.88 7.62
N THR A 55 24.19 -21.17 8.27
CA THR A 55 23.69 -21.50 9.61
C THR A 55 22.27 -22.08 9.58
N VAL A 56 22.08 -23.29 10.12
CA VAL A 56 20.82 -24.07 10.08
C VAL A 56 19.64 -23.30 10.70
N ASN A 57 19.82 -22.74 11.89
CA ASN A 57 18.75 -22.12 12.67
C ASN A 57 18.65 -20.58 12.50
N ARG A 58 19.17 -20.01 11.40
CA ARG A 58 19.07 -18.57 11.08
C ARG A 58 18.33 -18.33 9.76
N LYS A 59 17.51 -17.28 9.69
CA LYS A 59 16.83 -16.82 8.46
C LYS A 59 17.72 -15.84 7.68
N GLY A 60 17.60 -15.80 6.35
CA GLY A 60 18.42 -14.94 5.47
C GLY A 60 19.85 -15.46 5.20
N GLY A 61 20.71 -14.61 4.63
CA GLY A 61 22.11 -14.89 4.26
C GLY A 61 22.34 -15.04 2.76
N ALA A 62 23.60 -14.94 2.32
CA ALA A 62 23.98 -15.19 0.93
C ALA A 62 24.06 -16.72 0.70
N PRO A 63 23.44 -17.28 -0.35
CA PRO A 63 23.51 -18.71 -0.62
C PRO A 63 24.95 -19.14 -0.94
N GLY A 64 25.47 -20.11 -0.18
CA GLY A 64 26.73 -20.79 -0.47
C GLY A 64 26.49 -22.19 -1.07
N GLY A 65 27.48 -22.77 -1.74
CA GLY A 65 27.35 -24.05 -2.45
C GLY A 65 27.00 -25.28 -1.58
N ILE A 66 27.09 -25.17 -0.25
CA ILE A 66 26.82 -26.26 0.72
C ILE A 66 25.45 -26.14 1.43
N GLY A 67 24.72 -25.06 1.21
CA GLY A 67 23.48 -24.79 1.96
C GLY A 67 23.75 -24.49 3.45
N LYS A 68 22.74 -24.68 4.30
CA LYS A 68 22.76 -24.21 5.70
C LYS A 68 23.38 -25.16 6.72
N ASN A 69 23.78 -26.36 6.31
CA ASN A 69 24.16 -27.45 7.22
C ASN A 69 25.62 -27.40 7.69
N VAL A 70 26.15 -26.20 7.98
CA VAL A 70 27.55 -26.04 8.41
C VAL A 70 27.63 -25.50 9.83
N PHE A 71 26.84 -24.49 10.16
CA PHE A 71 26.84 -23.86 11.48
C PHE A 71 25.51 -24.05 12.20
N TYR A 72 25.58 -24.12 13.53
CA TYR A 72 24.45 -23.97 14.42
C TYR A 72 24.68 -22.75 15.32
N SER A 73 23.71 -21.81 15.38
CA SER A 73 23.81 -20.67 16.28
C SER A 73 23.30 -21.05 17.67
N VAL A 74 24.16 -20.99 18.68
CA VAL A 74 23.80 -21.26 20.08
C VAL A 74 23.31 -20.01 20.84
N GLY A 75 23.11 -18.89 20.14
CA GLY A 75 22.62 -17.62 20.70
C GLY A 75 23.72 -16.57 20.90
N ARG A 76 23.33 -15.31 21.18
CA ARG A 76 24.24 -14.17 21.51
C ARG A 76 25.45 -13.95 20.56
N GLY A 77 25.33 -14.34 19.29
CA GLY A 77 26.40 -14.18 18.29
C GLY A 77 27.46 -15.28 18.29
N LEU A 78 27.19 -16.39 18.98
CA LEU A 78 28.02 -17.59 19.05
C LEU A 78 27.52 -18.69 18.10
N PHE A 79 28.46 -19.51 17.63
CA PHE A 79 28.29 -20.54 16.63
C PHE A 79 29.11 -21.79 16.96
N GLU A 80 28.62 -22.93 16.50
CA GLU A 80 29.32 -24.23 16.53
C GLU A 80 29.17 -24.93 15.18
N LEU A 81 30.00 -25.95 14.91
CA LEU A 81 29.80 -26.84 13.76
C LEU A 81 28.50 -27.64 13.95
N TYR A 82 27.70 -27.71 12.88
CA TYR A 82 26.45 -28.44 12.91
C TYR A 82 26.69 -29.96 12.96
N ASP A 83 26.41 -30.54 14.13
CA ASP A 83 26.26 -31.99 14.35
C ASP A 83 24.76 -32.37 14.42
N PRO A 84 24.21 -33.17 13.49
CA PRO A 84 22.83 -33.63 13.52
C PRO A 84 22.44 -34.43 14.77
N LYS A 85 23.37 -35.16 15.40
CA LYS A 85 23.12 -35.94 16.63
C LYS A 85 22.99 -35.02 17.84
N LYS A 86 23.86 -34.01 17.94
CA LYS A 86 23.83 -32.98 18.99
C LYS A 86 22.68 -31.98 18.81
N HIS A 87 22.39 -31.59 17.57
CA HIS A 87 21.52 -30.46 17.27
C HIS A 87 20.11 -30.84 16.77
N LYS A 88 19.75 -32.14 16.80
CA LYS A 88 18.49 -32.80 16.40
C LYS A 88 17.69 -32.13 15.26
N PRO A 89 17.41 -32.84 14.15
CA PRO A 89 16.60 -32.28 13.06
C PRO A 89 15.18 -31.96 13.53
N SER A 90 14.71 -30.75 13.21
CA SER A 90 13.27 -30.54 12.99
C SER A 90 12.90 -31.35 11.74
N LEU A 91 11.89 -32.22 11.85
CA LEU A 91 11.54 -33.24 10.84
C LEU A 91 11.47 -32.67 9.41
N GLY A 92 12.25 -33.29 8.52
CA GLY A 92 12.13 -33.16 7.07
C GLY A 92 12.81 -34.35 6.38
N ASN A 93 12.00 -35.32 5.96
CA ASN A 93 12.22 -36.39 4.97
C ASN A 93 13.26 -37.50 5.25
N ALA A 94 12.77 -38.72 5.52
CA ALA A 94 13.13 -39.93 4.76
C ALA A 94 12.14 -41.09 5.05
N LEU A 95 11.90 -41.91 4.02
CA LEU A 95 10.85 -42.93 3.83
C LEU A 95 11.15 -44.30 4.48
N THR A 96 10.11 -45.04 4.92
CA THR A 96 9.92 -46.51 4.74
C THR A 96 8.54 -46.96 5.31
N ALA A 97 7.98 -48.06 4.77
CA ALA A 97 6.56 -48.44 4.75
C ALA A 97 6.10 -49.37 5.93
N PRO A 98 4.89 -49.99 5.94
CA PRO A 98 3.78 -49.59 6.81
C PRO A 98 3.36 -50.63 7.87
N ALA A 99 2.72 -50.18 8.96
CA ALA A 99 1.88 -51.00 9.82
C ALA A 99 0.54 -50.29 10.13
N PRO A 100 -0.57 -51.02 10.39
CA PRO A 100 -1.93 -50.55 10.14
C PRO A 100 -2.50 -49.60 11.20
N LYS A 101 -3.49 -48.83 10.75
CA LYS A 101 -4.10 -47.64 11.35
C LYS A 101 -4.91 -47.90 12.63
N LEU A 102 -4.92 -46.88 13.50
CA LEU A 102 -6.13 -46.51 14.26
C LEU A 102 -6.44 -45.01 14.03
N PRO A 103 -7.70 -44.62 13.80
CA PRO A 103 -8.04 -43.33 13.20
C PRO A 103 -8.33 -42.27 14.26
N LYS A 104 -7.58 -41.15 14.28
CA LYS A 104 -8.05 -39.93 14.98
C LYS A 104 -7.69 -38.63 14.24
N LYS A 105 -8.78 -37.92 13.93
CA LYS A 105 -8.99 -36.47 13.68
C LYS A 105 -7.90 -35.71 12.91
N ARG A 106 -8.24 -35.31 11.68
CA ARG A 106 -7.54 -34.31 10.87
C ARG A 106 -7.43 -32.97 11.62
N THR A 107 -6.22 -32.62 12.03
CA THR A 107 -5.77 -31.23 12.13
C THR A 107 -4.95 -30.93 10.88
N GLU A 108 -5.35 -29.91 10.13
CA GLU A 108 -4.76 -29.54 8.86
C GLU A 108 -3.34 -28.97 9.05
N ILE A 109 -2.40 -29.47 8.24
CA ILE A 109 -1.01 -29.04 8.20
C ILE A 109 -0.93 -27.73 7.40
N PRO A 110 -0.23 -26.67 7.87
CA PRO A 110 -0.02 -25.47 7.07
C PRO A 110 0.79 -25.81 5.82
N THR A 111 0.20 -25.61 4.64
CA THR A 111 0.85 -25.86 3.34
C THR A 111 2.10 -24.99 3.15
N PRO A 112 3.12 -25.47 2.41
CA PRO A 112 4.30 -24.67 2.06
C PRO A 112 3.89 -23.42 1.28
N LYS A 113 4.48 -22.26 1.60
CA LYS A 113 4.23 -20.99 0.88
C LYS A 113 4.60 -21.16 -0.61
N THR A 114 3.59 -21.44 -1.42
CA THR A 114 3.63 -21.32 -2.87
C THR A 114 3.95 -19.87 -3.22
N ARG A 115 4.94 -19.65 -4.08
CA ARG A 115 5.22 -18.34 -4.70
C ARG A 115 3.92 -17.90 -5.39
N HIS A 116 3.32 -16.81 -4.92
CA HIS A 116 2.07 -16.27 -5.45
C HIS A 116 2.40 -15.18 -6.49
N ASP A 117 1.80 -15.28 -7.67
CA ASP A 117 1.81 -14.26 -8.72
C ASP A 117 0.40 -14.10 -9.32
N GLU A 118 0.25 -13.21 -10.30
CA GLU A 118 -1.06 -12.92 -10.91
C GLU A 118 -1.68 -14.10 -11.66
N ARG A 119 -0.88 -15.11 -12.01
CA ARG A 119 -1.32 -16.35 -12.68
C ARG A 119 -1.58 -17.48 -11.70
N CYS A 120 -1.64 -17.18 -10.40
CA CYS A 120 -1.86 -18.17 -9.37
C CYS A 120 -3.22 -18.88 -9.56
N PRO A 121 -3.24 -20.18 -9.89
CA PRO A 121 -4.50 -20.89 -10.16
C PRO A 121 -5.40 -20.96 -8.92
N LYS A 122 -4.78 -20.98 -7.73
CA LYS A 122 -5.51 -20.96 -6.44
C LYS A 122 -6.33 -19.68 -6.26
N CYS A 123 -5.90 -18.55 -6.81
CA CYS A 123 -6.66 -17.30 -6.69
C CYS A 123 -8.00 -17.40 -7.41
N LYS A 124 -7.98 -17.85 -8.67
CA LYS A 124 -9.19 -18.04 -9.46
C LYS A 124 -10.09 -19.12 -8.87
N GLU A 125 -9.51 -20.21 -8.35
CA GLU A 125 -10.26 -21.24 -7.61
C GLU A 125 -10.91 -20.69 -6.34
N THR A 126 -10.21 -19.86 -5.57
CA THR A 126 -10.74 -19.26 -4.33
C THR A 126 -11.88 -18.29 -4.63
N VAL A 127 -11.72 -17.43 -5.65
CA VAL A 127 -12.78 -16.54 -6.15
C VAL A 127 -14.03 -17.34 -6.54
N LYS A 128 -13.85 -18.45 -7.26
CA LYS A 128 -14.97 -19.34 -7.61
C LYS A 128 -15.70 -19.85 -6.36
N LYS A 129 -14.97 -20.41 -5.40
CA LYS A 129 -15.58 -20.95 -4.16
C LYS A 129 -16.33 -19.88 -3.38
N LEU A 130 -15.76 -18.67 -3.27
CA LEU A 130 -16.43 -17.55 -2.62
C LEU A 130 -17.71 -17.13 -3.37
N LEU A 131 -17.67 -17.06 -4.70
CA LEU A 131 -18.88 -16.79 -5.51
C LEU A 131 -19.95 -17.88 -5.29
N GLU A 132 -19.55 -19.15 -5.21
CA GLU A 132 -20.47 -20.27 -4.94
C GLU A 132 -21.10 -20.17 -3.55
N LYS A 133 -20.35 -19.72 -2.55
CA LYS A 133 -20.87 -19.51 -1.19
C LYS A 133 -21.90 -18.39 -1.12
N ILE A 134 -21.71 -17.32 -1.91
CA ILE A 134 -22.58 -16.14 -1.89
C ILE A 134 -23.83 -16.34 -2.75
N TYR A 135 -23.67 -16.89 -3.96
CA TYR A 135 -24.74 -16.92 -4.98
C TYR A 135 -25.20 -18.34 -5.35
N GLY A 136 -24.58 -19.39 -4.78
CA GLY A 136 -24.88 -20.77 -5.11
C GLY A 136 -24.22 -21.22 -6.41
N LYS A 137 -24.98 -21.33 -7.50
CA LYS A 137 -24.45 -21.88 -8.77
C LYS A 137 -23.49 -20.90 -9.46
N VAL A 138 -22.30 -21.36 -9.82
CA VAL A 138 -21.32 -20.61 -10.61
C VAL A 138 -20.82 -21.47 -11.78
N GLU A 139 -20.88 -20.92 -12.98
CA GLU A 139 -20.44 -21.59 -14.21
C GLU A 139 -19.09 -21.00 -14.66
N SER A 140 -18.04 -21.81 -14.64
CA SER A 140 -16.69 -21.38 -15.03
C SER A 140 -16.50 -21.52 -16.54
N ASN A 141 -15.72 -20.62 -17.14
CA ASN A 141 -15.42 -20.66 -18.58
C ASN A 141 -16.72 -20.68 -19.43
N TYR A 142 -17.74 -19.94 -19.01
CA TYR A 142 -19.06 -20.00 -19.61
C TYR A 142 -19.07 -19.32 -20.99
N LYS A 143 -19.74 -19.95 -21.95
CA LYS A 143 -19.84 -19.46 -23.33
C LYS A 143 -21.24 -18.92 -23.58
N PHE A 144 -21.33 -17.64 -23.91
CA PHE A 144 -22.56 -17.04 -24.42
C PHE A 144 -22.66 -17.25 -25.93
N ASP A 145 -23.87 -17.57 -26.39
CA ASP A 145 -24.18 -17.58 -27.81
C ASP A 145 -24.50 -16.17 -28.29
N ILE A 146 -23.46 -15.50 -28.77
CA ILE A 146 -23.50 -14.12 -29.26
C ILE A 146 -22.41 -13.91 -30.31
N GLY A 147 -22.73 -13.14 -31.34
CA GLY A 147 -21.80 -12.71 -32.37
C GLY A 147 -20.70 -11.80 -31.83
N THR A 148 -19.71 -11.53 -32.67
CA THR A 148 -18.52 -10.73 -32.33
C THR A 148 -18.25 -9.60 -33.30
N HIS A 149 -18.93 -9.58 -34.45
CA HIS A 149 -18.79 -8.51 -35.41
C HIS A 149 -19.73 -7.37 -35.02
N PRO A 150 -19.33 -6.10 -35.21
CA PRO A 150 -20.22 -4.96 -34.93
C PRO A 150 -21.60 -5.10 -35.59
N GLU A 151 -21.65 -5.66 -36.81
CA GLU A 151 -22.88 -5.86 -37.57
C GLU A 151 -23.87 -6.83 -36.92
N ASP A 152 -23.41 -7.74 -36.06
CA ASP A 152 -24.27 -8.64 -35.30
C ASP A 152 -25.18 -7.86 -34.32
N PHE A 153 -24.87 -6.58 -34.08
CA PHE A 153 -25.58 -5.69 -33.18
C PHE A 153 -26.36 -4.58 -33.89
N ARG A 154 -26.49 -4.58 -35.23
CA ARG A 154 -27.08 -3.47 -36.00
C ARG A 154 -28.47 -3.03 -35.52
N ASN A 155 -29.30 -3.97 -35.07
CA ASN A 155 -30.67 -3.71 -34.63
C ASN A 155 -30.78 -3.42 -33.13
N THR A 156 -29.70 -2.95 -32.51
CA THR A 156 -29.64 -2.76 -31.07
C THR A 156 -29.31 -1.31 -30.70
N PRO A 157 -29.77 -0.81 -29.54
CA PRO A 157 -29.50 0.58 -29.12
C PRO A 157 -28.03 0.92 -28.88
N TYR A 158 -27.14 -0.08 -28.86
CA TYR A 158 -25.70 0.07 -28.57
C TYR A 158 -24.82 -0.17 -29.81
N TYR A 159 -25.41 -0.36 -30.99
CA TYR A 159 -24.67 -0.53 -32.24
C TYR A 159 -23.69 0.61 -32.50
N ASP A 160 -24.16 1.85 -32.48
CA ASP A 160 -23.35 3.03 -32.81
C ASP A 160 -22.12 3.12 -31.92
N GLN A 161 -22.29 2.88 -30.62
CA GLN A 161 -21.20 2.91 -29.67
C GLN A 161 -20.20 1.76 -29.87
N LEU A 162 -20.69 0.53 -30.07
CA LEU A 162 -19.83 -0.61 -30.38
C LEU A 162 -19.07 -0.36 -31.69
N LYS A 163 -19.69 0.29 -32.68
CA LYS A 163 -19.07 0.68 -33.94
C LYS A 163 -17.99 1.75 -33.75
N GLU A 164 -18.22 2.75 -32.90
CA GLU A 164 -17.22 3.76 -32.53
C GLU A 164 -15.99 3.13 -31.88
N VAL A 165 -16.18 2.27 -30.87
CA VAL A 165 -15.08 1.55 -30.21
C VAL A 165 -14.31 0.71 -31.23
N TYR A 166 -15.02 -0.04 -32.08
CA TYR A 166 -14.41 -0.87 -33.11
C TYR A 166 -13.55 -0.04 -34.08
N ASN A 167 -14.07 1.08 -34.57
CA ASN A 167 -13.36 1.98 -35.48
C ASN A 167 -12.13 2.61 -34.81
N ALA A 168 -12.25 3.01 -33.53
CA ALA A 168 -11.13 3.53 -32.76
C ALA A 168 -9.99 2.50 -32.63
N LEU A 169 -10.33 1.24 -32.35
CA LEU A 169 -9.36 0.14 -32.31
C LEU A 169 -8.71 -0.11 -33.68
N GLN A 170 -9.48 -0.10 -34.78
CA GLN A 170 -8.94 -0.24 -36.14
C GLN A 170 -7.96 0.90 -36.48
N ASN A 171 -8.27 2.13 -36.07
CA ASN A 171 -7.48 3.31 -36.42
C ASN A 171 -6.22 3.48 -35.56
N HIS A 172 -6.14 2.85 -34.39
CA HIS A 172 -4.99 2.96 -33.50
C HIS A 172 -3.66 2.52 -34.15
N ARG A 173 -3.64 1.32 -34.73
CA ARG A 173 -2.46 0.76 -35.45
C ARG A 173 -2.76 0.35 -36.90
N GLY A 174 -3.96 0.69 -37.39
CA GLY A 174 -4.36 0.41 -38.77
C GLY A 174 -4.83 -1.02 -39.05
N PHE A 175 -4.93 -1.89 -38.03
CA PHE A 175 -5.37 -3.26 -38.22
C PHE A 175 -6.87 -3.33 -38.56
N LYS A 176 -7.19 -3.55 -39.84
CA LYS A 176 -8.59 -3.61 -40.29
C LYS A 176 -9.30 -4.92 -39.92
N VAL A 177 -8.58 -6.01 -39.69
CA VAL A 177 -9.16 -7.33 -39.39
C VAL A 177 -8.49 -7.98 -38.18
N PHE A 178 -9.02 -7.70 -36.99
CA PHE A 178 -8.55 -8.30 -35.73
C PHE A 178 -9.58 -9.20 -35.04
N VAL A 179 -10.84 -9.19 -35.47
CA VAL A 179 -11.88 -10.11 -34.97
C VAL A 179 -11.82 -11.41 -35.74
N LYS A 180 -11.65 -12.53 -35.03
CA LYS A 180 -11.42 -13.86 -35.63
C LYS A 180 -12.39 -14.93 -35.13
N ALA A 181 -12.89 -14.80 -33.91
CA ALA A 181 -13.86 -15.74 -33.36
C ALA A 181 -15.26 -15.37 -33.86
N LYS A 182 -16.04 -16.34 -34.35
CA LYS A 182 -17.44 -16.12 -34.77
C LYS A 182 -18.38 -15.84 -33.59
N THR A 183 -18.05 -16.42 -32.44
CA THR A 183 -18.81 -16.30 -31.20
C THR A 183 -17.91 -15.76 -30.11
N LEU A 184 -18.46 -14.96 -29.19
CA LEU A 184 -17.69 -14.34 -28.12
C LEU A 184 -16.91 -15.40 -27.30
N PRO A 185 -15.61 -15.19 -27.06
CA PRO A 185 -14.83 -16.06 -26.19
C PRO A 185 -15.41 -16.12 -24.78
N ARG A 186 -15.18 -17.27 -24.11
CA ARG A 186 -15.71 -17.59 -22.78
C ARG A 186 -15.39 -16.49 -21.76
N CYS A 187 -16.32 -16.24 -20.85
CA CYS A 187 -16.07 -15.44 -19.65
C CYS A 187 -15.51 -16.31 -18.53
N ASP A 188 -14.86 -15.71 -17.54
CA ASP A 188 -14.26 -16.48 -16.45
C ASP A 188 -15.30 -17.16 -15.56
N PHE A 189 -16.30 -16.40 -15.12
CA PHE A 189 -17.43 -16.90 -14.35
C PHE A 189 -18.75 -16.29 -14.80
N PHE A 190 -19.80 -17.11 -14.83
CA PHE A 190 -21.18 -16.68 -14.95
C PHE A 190 -21.96 -17.13 -13.72
N ILE A 191 -22.73 -16.20 -13.15
CA ILE A 191 -23.58 -16.42 -11.98
C ILE A 191 -25.03 -16.36 -12.49
N PRO A 192 -25.72 -17.49 -12.68
CA PRO A 192 -27.05 -17.52 -13.29
C PRO A 192 -28.13 -16.81 -12.48
N ASN A 193 -28.01 -16.82 -11.14
CA ASN A 193 -28.88 -16.08 -10.23
C ASN A 193 -28.01 -15.25 -9.29
N PRO A 194 -28.01 -13.91 -9.38
CA PRO A 194 -28.99 -13.06 -10.04
C PRO A 194 -28.74 -12.71 -11.52
N GLY A 195 -27.81 -13.40 -12.21
CA GLY A 195 -27.54 -13.20 -13.64
C GLY A 195 -26.49 -12.12 -13.89
N PHE A 196 -25.21 -12.43 -13.69
CA PHE A 196 -24.10 -11.53 -14.02
C PHE A 196 -22.80 -12.27 -14.32
N ILE A 197 -21.83 -11.55 -14.89
CA ILE A 197 -20.53 -12.07 -15.30
C ILE A 197 -19.46 -11.53 -14.34
N VAL A 198 -18.47 -12.35 -14.01
CA VAL A 198 -17.24 -11.91 -13.35
C VAL A 198 -16.05 -12.22 -14.26
N GLU A 199 -15.27 -11.20 -14.60
CA GLU A 199 -13.96 -11.33 -15.26
C GLU A 199 -12.85 -11.15 -14.23
N PHE A 200 -11.84 -12.03 -14.28
CA PHE A 200 -10.66 -12.00 -13.44
C PHE A 200 -9.45 -11.57 -14.28
N ASP A 201 -9.22 -10.26 -14.33
CA ASP A 201 -8.29 -9.63 -15.24
C ASP A 201 -6.84 -9.77 -14.76
N GLU A 202 -5.98 -10.40 -15.56
CA GLU A 202 -4.52 -10.38 -15.38
C GLU A 202 -3.90 -9.15 -16.05
N SER A 203 -2.64 -8.79 -15.71
CA SER A 203 -1.97 -7.59 -16.28
C SER A 203 -1.98 -7.53 -17.81
N GLN A 204 -2.01 -8.68 -18.50
CA GLN A 204 -2.05 -8.76 -19.96
C GLN A 204 -3.34 -8.18 -20.60
N HIS A 205 -4.40 -7.95 -19.82
CA HIS A 205 -5.63 -7.27 -20.30
C HIS A 205 -5.51 -5.74 -20.29
N PHE A 206 -4.51 -5.18 -19.60
CA PHE A 206 -4.36 -3.75 -19.40
C PHE A 206 -3.43 -3.13 -20.44
N THR A 207 -3.92 -3.08 -21.68
CA THR A 207 -3.18 -2.63 -22.87
C THR A 207 -3.64 -1.25 -23.34
N LEU A 208 -2.83 -0.56 -24.16
CA LEU A 208 -3.23 0.73 -24.74
C LEU A 208 -4.52 0.62 -25.60
N PRO A 209 -4.72 -0.40 -26.45
CA PRO A 209 -6.01 -0.60 -27.13
C PRO A 209 -7.19 -0.73 -26.16
N ARG A 210 -7.01 -1.38 -25.00
CA ARG A 210 -8.07 -1.48 -23.99
C ARG A 210 -8.41 -0.11 -23.39
N LYS A 211 -7.41 0.75 -23.12
CA LYS A 211 -7.64 2.15 -22.73
C LYS A 211 -8.49 2.89 -23.77
N ILE A 212 -8.10 2.82 -25.05
CA ILE A 212 -8.80 3.47 -26.16
C ILE A 212 -10.26 3.03 -26.20
N ALA A 213 -10.52 1.73 -26.05
CA ALA A 213 -11.88 1.22 -26.02
C ALA A 213 -12.70 1.81 -24.85
N LEU A 214 -12.14 1.82 -23.63
CA LEU A 214 -12.79 2.34 -22.42
C LEU A 214 -13.06 3.85 -22.51
N GLU A 215 -12.22 4.63 -23.18
CA GLU A 215 -12.42 6.07 -23.37
C GLU A 215 -13.63 6.40 -24.25
N HIS A 216 -14.05 5.46 -25.10
CA HIS A 216 -15.26 5.56 -25.92
C HIS A 216 -16.51 5.01 -25.19
N TYR A 217 -16.41 4.71 -23.88
CA TYR A 217 -17.57 4.29 -23.11
C TYR A 217 -18.44 5.49 -22.75
N SER A 218 -19.63 5.53 -23.34
CA SER A 218 -20.69 6.48 -23.04
C SER A 218 -21.08 6.43 -21.58
N LYS A 219 -21.17 7.61 -20.95
CA LYS A 219 -21.63 7.79 -19.57
C LYS A 219 -23.11 7.46 -19.38
N LYS A 220 -23.86 7.21 -20.47
CA LYS A 220 -25.28 6.83 -20.40
C LYS A 220 -25.49 5.42 -19.85
N PHE A 221 -24.47 4.56 -19.92
CA PHE A 221 -24.57 3.17 -19.48
C PHE A 221 -23.90 2.98 -18.12
N GLU A 222 -24.54 2.19 -17.25
CA GLU A 222 -23.95 1.75 -15.99
C GLU A 222 -23.12 0.47 -16.22
N PHE A 223 -21.83 0.53 -15.92
CA PHE A 223 -20.93 -0.63 -15.94
C PHE A 223 -20.65 -1.11 -14.52
N GLY A 224 -20.47 -2.42 -14.36
CA GLY A 224 -20.21 -3.06 -13.06
C GLY A 224 -18.75 -2.96 -12.64
N PHE A 225 -18.02 -1.94 -13.08
CA PHE A 225 -16.64 -1.68 -12.69
C PHE A 225 -16.29 -0.22 -12.99
N ASP A 226 -15.19 0.24 -12.41
CA ASP A 226 -14.68 1.59 -12.65
C ASP A 226 -14.01 1.70 -14.02
N VAL A 227 -14.75 2.16 -15.02
CA VAL A 227 -14.21 2.40 -16.36
C VAL A 227 -12.97 3.30 -16.32
N LYS A 228 -12.94 4.34 -15.46
CA LYS A 228 -11.80 5.27 -15.38
C LYS A 228 -10.59 4.61 -14.74
N ARG A 229 -10.75 3.90 -13.63
CA ARG A 229 -9.65 3.14 -13.01
C ARG A 229 -9.11 2.08 -13.96
N TRP A 230 -9.96 1.34 -14.67
CA TRP A 230 -9.48 0.36 -15.65
C TRP A 230 -8.69 1.04 -16.78
N ALA A 231 -9.13 2.20 -17.26
CA ALA A 231 -8.37 2.99 -18.24
C ALA A 231 -7.01 3.47 -17.67
N SER A 232 -6.97 3.95 -16.43
CA SER A 232 -5.72 4.31 -15.73
C SER A 232 -4.81 3.11 -15.49
N LEU A 233 -5.37 1.93 -15.22
CA LEU A 233 -4.59 0.69 -15.11
C LEU A 233 -3.96 0.33 -16.46
N CYS A 234 -4.68 0.48 -17.57
CA CYS A 234 -4.15 0.29 -18.92
C CYS A 234 -2.98 1.24 -19.22
N GLU A 235 -3.10 2.51 -18.83
CA GLU A 235 -2.02 3.50 -18.98
C GLU A 235 -0.79 3.17 -18.13
N ARG A 236 -1.01 2.77 -16.86
CA ARG A 236 0.07 2.48 -15.91
C ARG A 236 0.79 1.17 -16.20
N ILE A 237 0.05 0.12 -16.51
CA ILE A 237 0.60 -1.21 -16.77
C ILE A 237 1.16 -1.27 -18.18
N ASN A 238 0.45 -0.68 -19.15
CA ASN A 238 0.85 -0.60 -20.57
C ASN A 238 1.34 -1.96 -21.09
N ALA A 239 0.59 -3.02 -20.79
CA ALA A 239 0.91 -4.36 -21.26
C ALA A 239 0.85 -4.40 -22.78
N LYS A 240 1.67 -5.27 -23.37
CA LYS A 240 1.77 -5.45 -24.81
C LYS A 240 1.91 -6.92 -25.13
N ASP A 241 1.10 -7.39 -26.05
CA ASP A 241 1.22 -8.72 -26.64
C ASP A 241 1.10 -8.58 -28.16
N SER A 242 2.24 -8.67 -28.84
CA SER A 242 2.36 -8.35 -30.25
C SER A 242 2.30 -9.56 -31.17
N ASP A 243 1.91 -10.74 -30.69
CA ASP A 243 1.81 -11.93 -31.52
C ASP A 243 0.45 -12.64 -31.40
N PRO A 244 -0.44 -12.61 -32.40
CA PRO A 244 -0.28 -11.88 -33.66
C PRO A 244 -0.28 -10.35 -33.42
N PRO A 245 0.20 -9.53 -34.38
CA PRO A 245 0.36 -8.09 -34.20
C PRO A 245 -0.88 -7.35 -33.70
N TYR A 246 -2.08 -7.86 -34.02
CA TYR A 246 -3.39 -7.31 -33.67
C TYR A 246 -3.99 -7.86 -32.37
N ARG A 247 -3.24 -8.64 -31.58
CA ARG A 247 -3.77 -9.35 -30.41
C ARG A 247 -4.31 -8.40 -29.34
N ASP A 248 -3.67 -7.26 -29.12
CA ASP A 248 -4.12 -6.30 -28.13
C ASP A 248 -5.46 -5.63 -28.53
N GLU A 249 -5.68 -5.31 -29.81
CA GLU A 249 -6.98 -4.83 -30.32
C GLU A 249 -8.04 -5.91 -30.20
N GLN A 250 -7.69 -7.15 -30.52
CA GLN A 250 -8.59 -8.29 -30.40
C GLN A 250 -9.04 -8.50 -28.95
N ARG A 251 -8.12 -8.48 -27.98
CA ARG A 251 -8.45 -8.58 -26.56
C ARG A 251 -9.32 -7.41 -26.11
N ALA A 252 -8.94 -6.19 -26.46
CA ALA A 252 -9.70 -4.99 -26.11
C ALA A 252 -11.15 -5.03 -26.63
N TRP A 253 -11.34 -5.56 -27.85
CA TRP A 253 -12.65 -5.73 -28.45
C TRP A 253 -13.49 -6.81 -27.75
N TYR A 254 -12.95 -8.00 -27.50
CA TYR A 254 -13.70 -9.04 -26.80
C TYR A 254 -14.03 -8.65 -25.36
N ASP A 255 -13.12 -7.97 -24.66
CA ASP A 255 -13.43 -7.42 -23.34
C ASP A 255 -14.52 -6.35 -23.42
N THR A 256 -14.55 -5.55 -24.49
CA THR A 256 -15.66 -4.61 -24.72
C THR A 256 -16.99 -5.33 -24.91
N LEU A 257 -17.03 -6.36 -25.74
CA LEU A 257 -18.26 -7.13 -25.92
C LEU A 257 -18.73 -7.77 -24.62
N ARG A 258 -17.83 -8.23 -23.73
CA ARG A 258 -18.20 -8.75 -22.40
C ARG A 258 -18.75 -7.68 -21.45
N ASP A 259 -18.33 -6.43 -21.59
CA ASP A 259 -18.85 -5.32 -20.78
C ASP A 259 -20.25 -4.89 -21.24
N PHE A 260 -20.54 -5.00 -22.54
CA PHE A 260 -21.85 -4.71 -23.14
C PHE A 260 -22.81 -5.88 -23.11
N LEU A 261 -22.30 -7.11 -22.97
CA LEU A 261 -23.09 -8.33 -22.96
C LEU A 261 -24.26 -8.30 -21.96
N PRO A 262 -24.11 -7.73 -20.74
CA PRO A 262 -25.25 -7.57 -19.84
C PRO A 262 -26.38 -6.73 -20.40
N LEU A 263 -26.06 -5.61 -21.08
CA LEU A 263 -27.06 -4.76 -21.72
C LEU A 263 -27.76 -5.50 -22.87
N ILE A 264 -27.03 -6.36 -23.57
CA ILE A 264 -27.55 -7.16 -24.70
C ILE A 264 -28.50 -8.27 -24.23
N LYS A 265 -28.16 -8.95 -23.14
CA LYS A 265 -28.88 -10.15 -22.66
C LYS A 265 -29.81 -9.87 -21.47
N GLY A 266 -29.91 -8.62 -21.01
CA GLY A 266 -30.70 -8.25 -19.83
C GLY A 266 -30.12 -8.77 -18.52
N LEU A 267 -28.80 -8.90 -18.42
CA LEU A 267 -28.10 -9.32 -17.21
C LEU A 267 -27.71 -8.11 -16.36
N LYS A 268 -27.35 -8.36 -15.10
CA LYS A 268 -26.70 -7.34 -14.27
C LYS A 268 -25.29 -7.05 -14.79
N PRO A 269 -24.77 -5.82 -14.59
CA PRO A 269 -23.48 -5.39 -15.15
C PRO A 269 -22.31 -6.32 -14.78
N THR A 270 -21.36 -6.47 -15.72
CA THR A 270 -20.17 -7.30 -15.56
C THR A 270 -19.29 -6.75 -14.45
N VAL A 271 -18.93 -7.61 -13.50
CA VAL A 271 -17.96 -7.31 -12.43
C VAL A 271 -16.57 -7.67 -12.92
N ARG A 272 -15.61 -6.77 -12.75
CA ARG A 272 -14.19 -7.04 -13.07
C ARG A 272 -13.35 -7.02 -11.79
N LEU A 273 -12.54 -8.04 -11.61
CA LEU A 273 -11.58 -8.17 -10.51
C LEU A 273 -10.17 -8.13 -11.09
N PHE A 274 -9.32 -7.21 -10.63
CA PHE A 274 -7.92 -7.20 -11.06
C PHE A 274 -7.12 -8.19 -10.21
N ALA A 275 -6.40 -9.11 -10.86
CA ALA A 275 -5.67 -10.19 -10.20
C ALA A 275 -4.67 -9.68 -9.16
N ARG A 276 -4.09 -8.49 -9.33
CA ARG A 276 -3.13 -7.89 -8.40
C ARG A 276 -3.74 -7.01 -7.30
N ASP A 277 -5.07 -6.79 -7.31
CA ASP A 277 -5.73 -6.02 -6.24
C ASP A 277 -5.66 -6.74 -4.89
N PHE A 278 -5.56 -8.06 -4.89
CA PHE A 278 -5.60 -8.84 -3.68
C PHE A 278 -4.87 -10.18 -3.85
N THR A 279 -4.33 -10.73 -2.76
CA THR A 279 -3.89 -12.13 -2.74
C THR A 279 -5.12 -13.01 -2.55
N TRP A 280 -5.91 -13.24 -3.62
CA TRP A 280 -7.23 -13.90 -3.52
C TRP A 280 -7.18 -15.28 -2.86
N CYS A 281 -6.10 -16.04 -3.05
CA CYS A 281 -5.90 -17.33 -2.41
C CYS A 281 -5.55 -17.25 -0.91
N SER A 282 -5.55 -16.06 -0.31
CA SER A 282 -5.45 -15.88 1.14
C SER A 282 -6.82 -15.86 1.85
N LEU A 283 -7.92 -15.69 1.10
CA LEU A 283 -9.26 -15.76 1.64
C LEU A 283 -9.68 -17.21 1.86
N ASP A 284 -10.43 -17.45 2.93
CA ASP A 284 -11.05 -18.73 3.21
C ASP A 284 -12.56 -18.68 2.90
N SER A 285 -13.00 -19.53 1.96
CA SER A 285 -14.42 -19.64 1.57
C SER A 285 -15.32 -20.23 2.65
N ASP A 286 -14.76 -20.79 3.72
CA ASP A 286 -15.53 -21.28 4.87
C ASP A 286 -15.51 -20.29 6.05
N ASN A 287 -14.77 -19.18 5.94
CA ASN A 287 -14.71 -18.12 6.95
C ASN A 287 -15.76 -17.01 6.65
N PRO A 288 -16.79 -16.82 7.50
CA PRO A 288 -17.82 -15.80 7.28
C PRO A 288 -17.30 -14.37 7.12
N THR A 289 -16.17 -14.04 7.75
CA THR A 289 -15.54 -12.71 7.63
C THR A 289 -14.94 -12.51 6.25
N ASP A 290 -14.29 -13.53 5.70
CA ASP A 290 -13.69 -13.47 4.36
C ASP A 290 -14.77 -13.49 3.26
N ILE A 291 -15.86 -14.23 3.48
CA ILE A 291 -17.05 -14.19 2.62
C ILE A 291 -17.62 -12.76 2.59
N ARG A 292 -17.83 -12.13 3.75
CA ARG A 292 -18.32 -10.73 3.82
C ARG A 292 -17.36 -9.77 3.13
N LYS A 293 -16.05 -9.89 3.39
CA LYS A 293 -15.02 -9.09 2.72
C LYS A 293 -15.08 -9.22 1.19
N PHE A 294 -15.28 -10.44 0.69
CA PHE A 294 -15.42 -10.67 -0.74
C PHE A 294 -16.76 -10.16 -1.29
N GLU A 295 -17.86 -10.29 -0.55
CA GLU A 295 -19.13 -9.64 -0.89
C GLU A 295 -18.97 -8.13 -1.03
N ASP A 296 -18.25 -7.49 -0.11
CA ASP A 296 -17.99 -6.04 -0.14
C ASP A 296 -17.15 -5.66 -1.37
N ILE A 297 -16.19 -6.50 -1.76
CA ILE A 297 -15.42 -6.34 -3.00
C ILE A 297 -16.34 -6.41 -4.23
N LEU A 298 -17.27 -7.37 -4.27
CA LEU A 298 -18.22 -7.53 -5.39
C LEU A 298 -19.26 -6.41 -5.46
N ARG A 299 -19.76 -5.96 -4.30
CA ARG A 299 -20.68 -4.81 -4.19
C ARG A 299 -19.96 -3.49 -4.51
N GLY A 300 -18.64 -3.46 -4.31
CA GLY A 300 -17.75 -2.32 -4.44
C GLY A 300 -17.24 -2.02 -5.85
N SER A 301 -17.69 -2.74 -6.87
CA SER A 301 -17.48 -2.30 -8.25
C SER A 301 -18.51 -1.21 -8.63
N PHE A 302 -18.24 -0.03 -8.06
CA PHE A 302 -18.77 1.27 -8.44
C PHE A 302 -20.16 1.72 -7.98
N LYS A 303 -20.49 1.57 -6.68
CA LYS A 303 -21.40 2.53 -5.99
C LYS A 303 -20.88 2.85 -4.58
N SER A 304 -20.46 4.12 -4.41
CA SER A 304 -20.05 4.80 -3.14
C SER A 304 -19.06 4.07 -2.23
N ARG A 305 -17.89 4.68 -1.99
CA ARG A 305 -17.01 4.36 -0.85
C ARG A 305 -17.88 4.27 0.40
N GLU A 306 -18.04 3.08 0.96
CA GLU A 306 -18.80 2.92 2.18
C GLU A 306 -18.01 3.58 3.31
N ILE A 307 -18.45 4.77 3.69
CA ILE A 307 -17.93 5.45 4.87
C ILE A 307 -18.72 4.94 6.07
N ASN A 308 -18.06 4.16 6.91
CA ASN A 308 -18.53 3.77 8.23
C ASN A 308 -18.22 4.87 9.23
N ILE A 309 -19.17 5.15 10.12
CA ILE A 309 -19.04 6.23 11.09
C ILE A 309 -19.02 5.62 12.48
N ARG A 310 -17.92 5.86 13.17
CA ARG A 310 -17.81 5.63 14.61
C ARG A 310 -17.79 6.99 15.28
N LYS A 311 -18.62 7.19 16.30
CA LYS A 311 -18.77 8.47 16.98
C LYS A 311 -18.73 8.28 18.49
N ASP A 312 -17.86 9.02 19.15
CA ASP A 312 -17.86 9.14 20.60
C ASP A 312 -18.88 10.19 21.08
N ARG A 313 -19.18 10.22 22.38
CA ARG A 313 -19.99 11.29 22.96
C ARG A 313 -19.25 12.63 22.88
N HIS A 314 -19.96 13.67 22.44
CA HIS A 314 -19.45 15.05 22.33
C HIS A 314 -18.11 15.13 21.58
N PRO A 315 -18.08 14.74 20.30
CA PRO A 315 -16.84 14.70 19.54
C PRO A 315 -16.26 16.10 19.37
N PHE A 316 -14.95 16.22 19.60
CA PHE A 316 -14.21 17.46 19.41
C PHE A 316 -13.42 17.46 18.08
N LEU A 317 -13.06 16.28 17.58
CA LEU A 317 -12.28 16.05 16.36
C LEU A 317 -13.01 15.09 15.42
N ALA A 318 -12.79 15.22 14.12
CA ALA A 318 -13.15 14.23 13.13
C ALA A 318 -11.89 13.71 12.43
N ARG A 319 -11.83 12.40 12.18
CA ARG A 319 -10.70 11.73 11.53
C ARG A 319 -11.17 11.00 10.28
N VAL A 320 -10.42 11.17 9.19
CA VAL A 320 -10.61 10.38 7.97
C VAL A 320 -9.63 9.22 7.99
N ILE A 321 -10.15 8.01 8.14
CA ILE A 321 -9.37 6.77 8.28
C ILE A 321 -9.59 5.96 7.00
N LEU A 322 -8.52 5.75 6.23
CA LEU A 322 -8.61 4.96 5.01
C LEU A 322 -8.24 3.51 5.35
N SER A 323 -9.18 2.57 5.22
CA SER A 323 -8.95 1.15 5.51
C SER A 323 -8.66 0.30 4.27
N ARG A 324 -8.21 0.95 3.19
CA ARG A 324 -7.79 0.32 1.94
C ARG A 324 -6.61 1.05 1.34
N GLU A 325 -6.06 0.48 0.25
CA GLU A 325 -5.08 1.18 -0.56
C GLU A 325 -5.64 2.53 -1.04
N TRP A 326 -4.79 3.55 -1.02
CA TRP A 326 -5.14 4.91 -1.40
C TRP A 326 -4.00 5.50 -2.22
N ASP A 327 -4.35 5.98 -3.41
CA ASP A 327 -3.44 6.50 -4.42
C ASP A 327 -3.16 8.01 -4.27
N GLY A 328 -3.92 8.71 -3.43
CA GLY A 328 -3.80 10.16 -3.29
C GLY A 328 -4.44 10.97 -4.41
N ASN A 329 -5.28 10.37 -5.26
CA ASN A 329 -5.89 11.07 -6.38
C ASN A 329 -6.74 12.28 -5.91
N PRO A 330 -6.50 13.50 -6.43
CA PRO A 330 -7.23 14.71 -6.00
C PRO A 330 -8.75 14.63 -6.19
N GLU A 331 -9.21 14.17 -7.35
CA GLU A 331 -10.65 14.02 -7.64
C GLU A 331 -11.29 12.99 -6.69
N GLY A 332 -10.56 11.91 -6.40
CA GLY A 332 -10.89 10.94 -5.38
C GLY A 332 -11.01 11.59 -4.00
N ALA A 333 -9.99 12.33 -3.55
CA ALA A 333 -10.00 13.00 -2.26
C ALA A 333 -11.18 13.98 -2.11
N LYS A 334 -11.50 14.74 -3.16
CA LYS A 334 -12.64 15.66 -3.18
C LYS A 334 -13.98 14.93 -2.99
N LYS A 335 -14.23 13.90 -3.80
CA LYS A 335 -15.43 13.05 -3.69
C LYS A 335 -15.56 12.39 -2.32
N LEU A 336 -14.45 12.04 -1.68
CA LEU A 336 -14.47 11.48 -0.34
C LEU A 336 -14.97 12.49 0.68
N LEU A 337 -14.41 13.71 0.67
CA LEU A 337 -14.83 14.78 1.57
C LEU A 337 -16.29 15.20 1.33
N GLU A 338 -16.75 15.20 0.08
CA GLU A 338 -18.18 15.38 -0.24
C GLU A 338 -19.05 14.26 0.35
N GLY A 339 -18.61 13.00 0.25
CA GLY A 339 -19.27 11.86 0.86
C GLY A 339 -19.35 11.96 2.39
N ILE A 340 -18.26 12.43 3.02
CA ILE A 340 -18.21 12.72 4.45
C ILE A 340 -19.20 13.80 4.83
N CYS A 341 -19.27 14.91 4.07
CA CYS A 341 -20.27 15.97 4.31
C CYS A 341 -21.70 15.43 4.24
N LYS A 342 -22.00 14.53 3.29
CA LYS A 342 -23.33 13.93 3.13
C LYS A 342 -23.71 13.00 4.27
N LYS A 343 -22.74 12.25 4.81
CA LYS A 343 -22.95 11.30 5.91
C LYS A 343 -22.69 11.90 7.29
N TRP A 344 -22.43 13.20 7.38
CA TRP A 344 -22.09 13.84 8.64
C TRP A 344 -23.20 13.63 9.70
N PRO A 345 -22.87 13.20 10.92
CA PRO A 345 -23.89 13.00 11.97
C PRO A 345 -24.66 14.29 12.28
N LYS A 346 -26.00 14.21 12.25
CA LYS A 346 -26.86 15.37 12.48
C LYS A 346 -26.58 16.01 13.84
N GLY A 347 -26.51 17.34 13.88
CA GLY A 347 -26.32 18.13 15.09
C GLY A 347 -24.89 18.15 15.64
N GLU A 348 -23.95 17.43 15.02
CA GLU A 348 -22.56 17.42 15.46
C GLU A 348 -21.73 18.48 14.73
N MET A 349 -20.92 19.21 15.48
CA MET A 349 -19.90 20.12 14.97
C MET A 349 -18.60 19.84 15.72
N VAL A 350 -17.48 19.77 15.00
CA VAL A 350 -16.15 19.50 15.56
C VAL A 350 -15.23 20.70 15.35
N LYS A 351 -14.08 20.74 16.02
CA LYS A 351 -13.06 21.78 15.77
C LYS A 351 -12.19 21.49 14.56
N PHE A 352 -11.82 20.22 14.37
CA PHE A 352 -10.90 19.82 13.31
C PHE A 352 -11.42 18.59 12.58
N VAL A 353 -11.30 18.60 11.25
CA VAL A 353 -11.25 17.39 10.43
C VAL A 353 -9.80 17.12 10.08
N ILE A 354 -9.29 15.92 10.30
CA ILE A 354 -7.90 15.55 9.98
C ILE A 354 -7.83 14.39 9.00
N THR A 355 -6.88 14.45 8.06
CA THR A 355 -6.59 13.37 7.09
C THR A 355 -5.18 12.80 7.28
N CYS A 356 -4.86 11.72 6.57
CA CYS A 356 -3.53 11.11 6.64
C CYS A 356 -2.47 11.85 5.83
N GLY A 357 -1.19 11.55 6.09
CA GLY A 357 -0.10 11.93 5.18
C GLY A 357 -0.33 11.34 3.79
N GLY A 358 -0.01 12.08 2.73
CA GLY A 358 -0.28 11.67 1.35
C GLY A 358 -1.75 11.42 1.02
N PHE A 359 -2.69 12.04 1.75
CA PHE A 359 -4.11 12.01 1.42
C PHE A 359 -4.38 12.56 0.02
N ILE A 360 -3.59 13.54 -0.40
CA ILE A 360 -3.52 14.03 -1.78
C ILE A 360 -2.08 13.87 -2.27
N GLN A 361 -1.92 13.47 -3.53
CA GLN A 361 -0.67 13.50 -4.26
C GLN A 361 -0.72 14.52 -5.38
N PHE A 362 0.39 15.23 -5.59
CA PHE A 362 0.56 16.17 -6.70
C PHE A 362 1.85 15.90 -7.46
N ASP A 363 1.87 16.21 -8.75
CA ASP A 363 3.07 16.00 -9.57
C ASP A 363 4.21 16.93 -9.15
N TRP A 364 5.43 16.42 -9.27
CA TRP A 364 6.63 17.22 -9.04
C TRP A 364 6.71 18.32 -10.11
N PRO A 365 6.87 19.60 -9.73
CA PRO A 365 6.86 20.70 -10.70
C PRO A 365 8.09 20.63 -11.62
N GLU A 366 7.86 20.76 -12.93
CA GLU A 366 8.93 20.74 -13.95
C GLU A 366 9.95 21.86 -13.75
N SER A 367 9.54 22.96 -13.11
CA SER A 367 10.38 24.11 -12.80
C SER A 367 11.41 23.86 -11.69
N LEU A 368 11.48 22.65 -11.11
CA LEU A 368 12.43 22.32 -10.06
C LEU A 368 13.26 21.08 -10.39
N SER A 369 14.54 21.32 -10.64
CA SER A 369 15.58 20.31 -10.77
C SER A 369 16.25 20.01 -9.43
N ARG A 370 16.96 18.87 -9.35
CA ARG A 370 17.80 18.51 -8.19
C ARG A 370 18.88 19.54 -7.88
N ARG A 371 19.38 20.26 -8.88
CA ARG A 371 20.44 21.27 -8.70
C ARG A 371 19.90 22.48 -7.96
N GLU A 372 18.68 22.91 -8.27
CA GLU A 372 18.03 24.06 -7.63
C GLU A 372 17.69 23.77 -6.17
N ILE A 373 17.31 22.52 -5.86
CA ILE A 373 17.02 22.06 -4.49
C ILE A 373 18.24 22.22 -3.57
N GLY A 374 19.43 21.88 -4.06
CA GLY A 374 20.66 21.89 -3.26
C GLY A 374 20.63 20.89 -2.10
N ASP A 375 20.95 21.36 -0.89
CA ASP A 375 20.90 20.56 0.33
C ASP A 375 19.44 20.29 0.73
N ASN A 376 18.93 19.09 0.49
CA ASN A 376 17.56 18.73 0.82
C ASN A 376 17.30 18.65 2.35
N ILE A 377 18.35 18.57 3.19
CA ILE A 377 18.23 18.66 4.65
C ILE A 377 18.03 20.12 5.05
N ASN A 378 18.65 21.08 4.39
CA ASN A 378 18.44 22.52 4.62
C ASN A 378 18.17 23.23 3.29
N PRO A 379 16.99 22.98 2.70
CA PRO A 379 16.73 23.38 1.32
C PRO A 379 16.62 24.90 1.19
N ASN A 380 16.90 25.39 -0.02
CA ASN A 380 16.62 26.77 -0.37
C ASN A 380 15.13 27.07 -0.14
N LYS A 381 14.85 28.15 0.59
CA LYS A 381 13.49 28.62 0.88
C LYS A 381 12.66 28.82 -0.39
N GLU A 382 13.24 29.34 -1.45
CA GLU A 382 12.55 29.56 -2.73
C GLU A 382 12.06 28.25 -3.34
N CYS A 383 12.85 27.18 -3.25
CA CYS A 383 12.45 25.85 -3.70
C CYS A 383 11.28 25.29 -2.89
N VAL A 384 11.33 25.45 -1.57
CA VAL A 384 10.21 25.08 -0.69
C VAL A 384 8.96 25.88 -1.03
N ASP A 385 9.10 27.19 -1.26
CA ASP A 385 7.97 28.07 -1.61
C ASP A 385 7.33 27.69 -2.95
N VAL A 386 8.11 27.25 -3.94
CA VAL A 386 7.59 26.72 -5.21
C VAL A 386 6.78 25.44 -4.97
N LEU A 387 7.32 24.48 -4.22
CA LEU A 387 6.63 23.22 -3.92
C LEU A 387 5.33 23.44 -3.13
N VAL A 388 5.35 24.35 -2.15
CA VAL A 388 4.17 24.72 -1.37
C VAL A 388 3.13 25.41 -2.25
N ARG A 389 3.56 26.30 -3.16
CA ARG A 389 2.66 26.97 -4.10
C ARG A 389 1.98 25.96 -5.03
N GLU A 390 2.71 24.95 -5.48
CA GLU A 390 2.16 23.87 -6.30
C GLU A 390 1.12 23.07 -5.52
N ALA A 391 1.48 22.58 -4.33
CA ALA A 391 0.56 21.84 -3.45
C ALA A 391 -0.70 22.66 -3.09
N LYS A 392 -0.56 23.99 -2.93
CA LYS A 392 -1.69 24.89 -2.63
C LYS A 392 -2.73 24.93 -3.75
N LYS A 393 -2.36 24.66 -5.02
CA LYS A 393 -3.34 24.55 -6.13
C LYS A 393 -4.30 23.39 -5.87
N TYR A 394 -3.81 22.28 -5.34
CA TYR A 394 -4.63 21.12 -5.01
C TYR A 394 -5.54 21.39 -3.82
N VAL A 395 -5.08 22.12 -2.79
CA VAL A 395 -5.98 22.58 -1.71
C VAL A 395 -7.15 23.39 -2.27
N LYS A 396 -6.88 24.34 -3.18
CA LYS A 396 -7.92 25.15 -3.82
C LYS A 396 -8.88 24.30 -4.66
N PHE A 397 -8.36 23.34 -5.42
CA PHE A 397 -9.17 22.43 -6.23
C PHE A 397 -10.10 21.55 -5.38
N ILE A 398 -9.58 20.97 -4.29
CA ILE A 398 -10.37 20.13 -3.38
C ILE A 398 -11.50 20.93 -2.75
N LEU A 399 -11.21 22.14 -2.27
CA LEU A 399 -12.17 22.99 -1.58
C LEU A 399 -13.08 23.81 -2.52
N SER A 400 -12.95 23.63 -3.84
CA SER A 400 -13.78 24.32 -4.83
C SER A 400 -15.23 23.79 -4.83
N ASP A 401 -16.07 24.36 -5.71
CA ASP A 401 -17.45 23.92 -5.96
C ASP A 401 -18.33 23.91 -4.69
N GLY A 402 -18.08 24.89 -3.82
CA GLY A 402 -18.81 25.06 -2.56
C GLY A 402 -18.48 24.03 -1.49
N LEU A 403 -17.48 23.15 -1.68
CA LEU A 403 -17.10 22.19 -0.64
C LEU A 403 -16.58 22.88 0.62
N ASN A 404 -15.84 23.98 0.49
CA ASN A 404 -15.44 24.83 1.61
C ASN A 404 -16.65 25.23 2.48
N GLU A 405 -17.69 25.78 1.85
CA GLU A 405 -18.91 26.23 2.54
C GLU A 405 -19.70 25.08 3.17
N LYS A 406 -19.68 23.89 2.54
CA LYS A 406 -20.28 22.69 3.14
C LYS A 406 -19.53 22.24 4.38
N LEU A 407 -18.20 22.18 4.33
CA LEU A 407 -17.35 21.78 5.45
C LEU A 407 -17.44 22.76 6.62
N ARG A 408 -17.56 24.08 6.35
CA ARG A 408 -17.72 25.12 7.37
C ARG A 408 -18.94 24.90 8.27
N LYS A 409 -19.96 24.18 7.82
CA LYS A 409 -21.13 23.81 8.63
C LYS A 409 -20.83 22.77 9.72
N PHE A 410 -19.70 22.08 9.59
CA PHE A 410 -19.37 20.90 10.37
C PHE A 410 -18.07 21.04 11.16
N THR A 411 -17.14 21.86 10.67
CA THR A 411 -15.84 22.05 11.30
C THR A 411 -15.31 23.47 11.13
N ASP A 412 -14.55 23.94 12.12
CA ASP A 412 -13.84 25.22 12.05
C ASP A 412 -12.57 25.10 11.19
N TYR A 413 -11.90 23.95 11.30
CA TYR A 413 -10.60 23.68 10.68
C TYR A 413 -10.59 22.34 9.96
N ILE A 414 -9.80 22.25 8.88
CA ILE A 414 -9.45 20.98 8.24
C ILE A 414 -7.95 20.94 7.99
N THR A 415 -7.33 19.78 8.23
CA THR A 415 -5.96 19.49 7.84
C THR A 415 -5.91 18.49 6.70
N LEU A 416 -5.07 18.78 5.70
CA LEU A 416 -4.89 17.95 4.51
C LEU A 416 -3.42 17.55 4.39
N GLY A 417 -3.12 16.25 4.47
CA GLY A 417 -1.80 15.73 4.13
C GLY A 417 -1.62 15.68 2.61
N ILE A 418 -0.58 16.35 2.11
CA ILE A 418 -0.32 16.50 0.67
C ILE A 418 1.14 16.16 0.39
N ASP A 419 1.37 15.15 -0.44
CA ASP A 419 2.69 14.66 -0.81
C ASP A 419 2.96 14.92 -2.28
N SER A 420 4.21 15.19 -2.66
CA SER A 420 4.59 15.12 -4.07
C SER A 420 4.68 13.67 -4.54
N TYR A 421 4.22 13.39 -5.75
CA TYR A 421 4.26 12.09 -6.41
C TYR A 421 5.71 11.58 -6.52
N LYS A 422 5.85 10.24 -6.47
CA LYS A 422 7.12 9.53 -6.64
C LYS A 422 7.00 8.63 -7.87
N THR A 423 7.81 8.86 -8.89
CA THR A 423 7.80 8.08 -10.14
C THR A 423 8.38 6.68 -9.88
N LYS A 424 7.52 5.76 -9.39
CA LYS A 424 7.50 4.27 -9.53
C LYS A 424 6.98 3.59 -8.25
N ILE A 425 5.77 3.03 -8.34
CA ILE A 425 5.25 2.05 -7.38
C ILE A 425 5.42 0.66 -8.01
N SER A 426 6.55 0.02 -7.72
CA SER A 426 6.65 -1.43 -7.70
C SER A 426 6.31 -1.85 -6.29
N THR A 427 5.33 -2.73 -6.14
CA THR A 427 5.08 -3.53 -4.96
C THR A 427 6.41 -4.01 -4.37
N THR A 428 6.67 -3.63 -3.12
CA THR A 428 7.92 -3.79 -2.36
C THR A 428 9.11 -2.95 -2.86
N GLN A 429 9.69 -2.20 -1.90
CA GLN A 429 10.90 -1.37 -1.99
C GLN A 429 10.71 0.07 -2.50
N ASN A 430 10.28 0.91 -1.55
CA ASN A 430 10.66 2.32 -1.41
C ASN A 430 12.05 2.61 -2.06
N TYR A 431 12.10 3.32 -3.18
CA TYR A 431 13.32 3.97 -3.67
C TYR A 431 13.38 5.39 -3.12
N ILE A 432 14.16 5.53 -2.05
CA ILE A 432 14.05 6.65 -1.10
C ILE A 432 14.98 7.82 -1.48
N GLY A 433 15.57 7.77 -2.68
CA GLY A 433 16.46 8.80 -3.21
C GLY A 433 15.81 9.76 -4.21
N GLN A 434 14.54 9.58 -4.59
CA GLN A 434 13.87 10.58 -5.44
C GLN A 434 13.49 11.82 -4.61
N PRO A 435 13.74 13.05 -5.12
CA PRO A 435 13.27 14.27 -4.50
C PRO A 435 11.77 14.19 -4.27
N HIS A 436 11.34 14.47 -3.04
CA HIS A 436 9.93 14.53 -2.68
C HIS A 436 9.74 15.45 -1.48
N ILE A 437 8.53 15.98 -1.31
CA ILE A 437 8.12 16.75 -0.15
C ILE A 437 6.83 16.15 0.43
N GLU A 438 6.72 16.19 1.76
CA GLU A 438 5.53 15.75 2.50
C GLU A 438 5.03 16.95 3.31
N LEU A 439 3.86 17.47 2.96
CA LEU A 439 3.26 18.68 3.52
C LEU A 439 1.96 18.36 4.28
N VAL A 440 1.61 19.24 5.20
CA VAL A 440 0.28 19.28 5.81
C VAL A 440 -0.23 20.71 5.75
N PHE A 441 -1.36 20.91 5.09
CA PHE A 441 -2.05 22.19 5.06
C PHE A 441 -3.09 22.25 6.17
N LEU A 442 -3.13 23.36 6.90
CA LEU A 442 -4.19 23.70 7.85
C LEU A 442 -5.04 24.79 7.23
N ILE A 443 -6.33 24.52 7.06
CA ILE A 443 -7.29 25.48 6.49
C ILE A 443 -8.22 25.92 7.61
N ASP A 444 -8.19 27.21 7.91
CA ASP A 444 -9.18 27.89 8.74
C ASP A 444 -10.37 28.24 7.86
N LEU A 445 -11.42 27.43 7.96
CA LEU A 445 -12.62 27.59 7.15
C LEU A 445 -13.39 28.83 7.57
N ARG A 446 -13.26 29.33 8.80
CA ARG A 446 -14.00 30.50 9.32
C ARG A 446 -13.46 31.82 8.80
N ASN A 447 -12.14 31.90 8.63
CA ASN A 447 -11.46 33.11 8.16
C ASN A 447 -10.93 32.99 6.73
N ASN A 448 -11.15 31.85 6.07
CA ASN A 448 -10.59 31.52 4.75
C ASN A 448 -9.05 31.69 4.70
N LYS A 449 -8.37 31.36 5.81
CA LYS A 449 -6.91 31.40 5.91
C LYS A 449 -6.33 30.01 5.69
N THR A 450 -5.19 29.96 5.00
CA THR A 450 -4.47 28.71 4.74
C THR A 450 -3.06 28.80 5.28
N TYR A 451 -2.73 27.86 6.15
CA TYR A 451 -1.42 27.66 6.74
C TYR A 451 -0.85 26.32 6.27
N TRP A 452 0.44 26.11 6.48
CA TRP A 452 1.09 24.86 6.12
C TRP A 452 2.28 24.57 7.02
N THR A 453 2.55 23.28 7.17
CA THR A 453 3.80 22.72 7.68
C THR A 453 4.21 21.56 6.79
N GLY A 454 5.29 20.88 7.14
CA GLY A 454 5.69 19.66 6.47
C GLY A 454 6.72 18.91 7.27
N LYS A 455 7.15 17.79 6.72
CA LYS A 455 8.01 16.85 7.44
C LYS A 455 9.39 17.43 7.72
N SER A 456 9.74 17.47 9.00
CA SER A 456 11.01 17.99 9.51
C SER A 456 11.92 16.91 10.08
N TYR A 457 11.38 15.71 10.37
CA TYR A 457 12.13 14.59 10.93
C TYR A 457 11.95 13.29 10.12
N PRO A 458 12.60 13.14 8.95
CA PRO A 458 12.53 11.93 8.12
C PRO A 458 13.05 10.66 8.80
N THR A 459 12.76 9.49 8.24
CA THR A 459 13.52 8.26 8.56
C THR A 459 14.94 8.32 7.97
N PRO A 460 15.90 7.51 8.44
CA PRO A 460 17.22 7.39 7.81
C PRO A 460 17.18 7.17 6.31
N SER A 461 16.23 6.35 5.87
CA SER A 461 16.06 6.07 4.47
C SER A 461 15.63 7.31 3.67
N GLN A 462 14.74 8.14 4.23
CA GLN A 462 14.15 9.34 3.62
C GLN A 462 15.11 10.52 3.50
N GLN A 463 16.23 10.50 4.21
CA GLN A 463 17.14 11.64 4.28
C GLN A 463 17.70 12.08 2.94
N ASN A 464 17.83 11.19 1.95
CA ASN A 464 18.46 11.53 0.68
C ASN A 464 17.49 12.11 -0.35
N GLY A 465 16.18 11.93 -0.16
CA GLY A 465 15.16 12.36 -1.11
C GLY A 465 14.17 13.38 -0.55
N LEU A 466 13.95 13.41 0.77
CA LEU A 466 12.97 14.32 1.36
C LEU A 466 13.51 15.75 1.37
N ILE A 467 12.75 16.69 0.81
CA ILE A 467 12.91 18.12 1.02
C ILE A 467 12.37 18.46 2.41
N ARG A 468 13.28 18.67 3.35
CA ARG A 468 12.93 18.87 4.76
C ARG A 468 12.39 20.26 5.00
N ILE A 469 11.32 20.38 5.80
CA ILE A 469 10.93 21.67 6.37
C ILE A 469 11.87 21.98 7.55
N SER A 470 12.80 22.89 7.32
CA SER A 470 13.87 23.19 8.27
C SER A 470 13.44 24.12 9.41
N ASP A 471 12.47 25.01 9.14
CA ASP A 471 11.88 25.89 10.14
C ASP A 471 10.87 25.14 11.01
N LEU A 472 11.33 24.66 12.18
CA LEU A 472 10.53 23.89 13.12
C LEU A 472 9.35 24.69 13.72
N LYS A 473 9.40 26.04 13.69
CA LYS A 473 8.28 26.86 14.18
C LYS A 473 7.03 26.69 13.34
N LYS A 474 7.17 26.26 12.08
CA LYS A 474 6.03 25.95 11.19
C LYS A 474 5.13 24.84 11.73
N HIS A 475 5.57 24.03 12.68
CA HIS A 475 4.70 23.03 13.32
C HIS A 475 3.71 23.61 14.32
N PHE A 476 3.84 24.88 14.73
CA PHE A 476 3.05 25.47 15.81
C PHE A 476 2.16 26.61 15.28
N PHE A 477 0.87 26.54 15.62
CA PHE A 477 -0.13 27.50 15.16
C PHE A 477 -0.91 28.03 16.37
N GLU A 478 -1.03 29.36 16.48
CA GLU A 478 -1.96 29.98 17.43
C GLU A 478 -3.32 30.15 16.75
N LEU A 479 -4.37 29.59 17.33
CA LEU A 479 -5.72 29.58 16.77
C LEU A 479 -6.71 30.21 17.75
N ASP A 480 -7.39 31.29 17.35
CA ASP A 480 -8.15 32.17 18.25
C ASP A 480 -9.15 31.48 19.18
N ASN A 481 -9.79 30.38 18.75
CA ASN A 481 -10.83 29.68 19.51
C ASN A 481 -10.40 28.29 20.00
N VAL A 482 -9.09 28.00 19.97
CA VAL A 482 -8.52 26.70 20.38
C VAL A 482 -7.28 26.90 21.26
N GLY A 483 -6.44 27.88 20.97
CA GLY A 483 -5.11 28.06 21.55
C GLY A 483 -4.01 27.46 20.66
N LYS A 484 -2.85 27.17 21.27
CA LYS A 484 -1.70 26.64 20.54
C LYS A 484 -1.90 25.20 20.07
N VAL A 485 -1.78 24.97 18.76
CA VAL A 485 -1.85 23.65 18.12
C VAL A 485 -0.50 23.27 17.55
N MET A 486 -0.08 22.02 17.75
CA MET A 486 1.07 21.42 17.09
C MET A 486 0.62 20.44 16.01
N ILE A 487 1.08 20.63 14.77
CA ILE A 487 0.78 19.74 13.64
C ILE A 487 2.04 18.98 13.24
N LEU A 488 1.95 17.65 13.21
CA LEU A 488 3.05 16.74 12.91
C LEU A 488 2.77 15.97 11.63
N GLY A 489 3.74 15.95 10.72
CA GLY A 489 3.79 14.98 9.64
C GLY A 489 4.13 13.58 10.18
N CYS A 490 4.16 12.59 9.29
CA CYS A 490 4.20 11.18 9.65
C CYS A 490 5.30 10.81 10.67
N HIS A 491 6.57 11.08 10.37
CA HIS A 491 7.67 10.70 11.28
C HIS A 491 8.09 11.82 12.25
N ASP A 492 7.47 13.00 12.21
CA ASP A 492 7.81 14.09 13.12
C ASP A 492 7.52 13.70 14.58
N LEU A 493 6.44 12.94 14.81
CA LEU A 493 6.13 12.39 16.13
C LEU A 493 7.28 11.54 16.72
N THR A 494 8.11 10.91 15.88
CA THR A 494 9.21 10.07 16.36
C THR A 494 10.32 10.85 17.09
N VAL A 495 10.34 12.18 16.98
CA VAL A 495 11.17 13.05 17.84
C VAL A 495 10.89 12.78 19.33
N PHE A 496 9.66 12.43 19.69
CA PHE A 496 9.28 12.14 21.07
C PHE A 496 9.43 10.67 21.45
N ASN A 497 9.84 9.80 20.52
CA ASN A 497 10.18 8.42 20.87
C ASN A 497 11.42 8.42 21.79
N PRO A 498 11.44 7.71 22.94
CA PRO A 498 12.60 7.65 23.81
C PRO A 498 13.90 7.25 23.11
N ARG A 499 13.82 6.36 22.11
CA ARG A 499 14.98 5.89 21.34
C ARG A 499 15.60 6.98 20.45
N SER A 500 14.85 8.04 20.13
CA SER A 500 15.36 9.15 19.32
C SER A 500 16.44 9.97 20.04
N LYS A 501 16.55 9.86 21.38
CA LYS A 501 17.62 10.49 22.17
C LYS A 501 19.01 9.99 21.78
N ASN A 502 19.09 8.80 21.18
CA ASN A 502 20.34 8.22 20.69
C ASN A 502 20.69 8.64 19.25
N ALA A 503 19.93 9.57 18.66
CA ALA A 503 20.27 10.11 17.34
C ALA A 503 21.60 10.87 17.40
N THR A 504 22.34 10.87 16.28
CA THR A 504 23.61 11.59 16.14
C THR A 504 23.53 12.61 15.00
N GLY A 505 24.51 13.53 14.97
CA GLY A 505 24.66 14.50 13.89
C GLY A 505 23.52 15.51 13.82
N TRP A 506 23.08 15.86 12.61
CA TRP A 506 22.03 16.87 12.42
C TRP A 506 20.68 16.48 13.06
N ARG A 507 20.38 15.18 13.12
CA ARG A 507 19.14 14.68 13.73
C ARG A 507 19.10 14.87 15.23
N GLU A 508 20.24 14.77 15.89
CA GLU A 508 20.36 15.04 17.32
C GLU A 508 20.02 16.50 17.62
N ARG A 509 20.57 17.43 16.82
CA ARG A 509 20.28 18.87 16.93
C ARG A 509 18.81 19.15 16.72
N VAL A 510 18.23 18.68 15.61
CA VAL A 510 16.79 18.85 15.33
C VAL A 510 15.93 18.24 16.44
N ASN A 511 16.30 17.07 16.97
CA ASN A 511 15.56 16.44 18.07
C ASN A 511 15.55 17.31 19.34
N LYS A 512 16.73 17.82 19.75
CA LYS A 512 16.88 18.71 20.92
C LYS A 512 16.13 20.03 20.71
N GLU A 513 16.29 20.65 19.54
CA GLU A 513 15.64 21.92 19.20
C GLU A 513 14.12 21.80 19.16
N PHE A 514 13.60 20.75 18.51
CA PHE A 514 12.15 20.54 18.40
C PHE A 514 11.53 20.28 19.78
N ARG A 515 12.14 19.46 20.63
CA ARG A 515 11.68 19.29 22.02
C ARG A 515 11.67 20.59 22.81
N LYS A 516 12.76 21.37 22.74
CA LYS A 516 12.85 22.68 23.42
C LYS A 516 11.77 23.63 22.92
N LEU A 517 11.52 23.65 21.62
CA LEU A 517 10.48 24.47 21.02
C LEU A 517 9.08 24.01 21.46
N ALA A 518 8.81 22.71 21.47
CA ALA A 518 7.53 22.17 21.94
C ALA A 518 7.24 22.54 23.40
N GLN A 519 8.27 22.48 24.27
CA GLN A 519 8.15 22.94 25.67
C GLN A 519 7.85 24.44 25.78
N LYS A 520 8.45 25.24 24.89
CA LYS A 520 8.27 26.70 24.87
C LYS A 520 6.88 27.09 24.36
N GLU A 521 6.44 26.50 23.25
CA GLU A 521 5.19 26.85 22.57
C GLU A 521 3.96 26.36 23.34
N LYS A 522 4.12 25.33 24.19
CA LYS A 522 3.06 24.78 25.04
C LYS A 522 1.76 24.41 24.28
N PRO A 523 1.83 23.60 23.20
CA PRO A 523 0.64 23.21 22.44
C PRO A 523 -0.39 22.46 23.28
N VAL A 524 -1.63 22.93 23.29
CA VAL A 524 -2.75 22.26 23.98
C VAL A 524 -3.32 21.10 23.17
N ILE A 525 -3.11 21.09 21.85
CA ILE A 525 -3.59 20.05 20.93
C ILE A 525 -2.48 19.61 20.00
N VAL A 526 -2.40 18.30 19.72
CA VAL A 526 -1.46 17.73 18.74
C VAL A 526 -2.19 16.93 17.65
N LEU A 527 -1.98 17.31 16.38
CA LEU A 527 -2.57 16.64 15.22
C LEU A 527 -1.49 15.93 14.42
N HIS A 528 -1.62 14.62 14.23
CA HIS A 528 -0.61 13.78 13.58
C HIS A 528 -1.14 13.17 12.28
N HIS A 529 -0.30 13.23 11.24
CA HIS A 529 -0.64 12.82 9.87
C HIS A 529 0.24 11.66 9.41
N PRO A 530 0.11 10.46 10.01
CA PRO A 530 0.84 9.28 9.57
C PRO A 530 0.33 8.82 8.20
N HIS A 531 1.23 8.28 7.36
CA HIS A 531 0.83 7.62 6.12
C HIS A 531 0.10 6.32 6.38
N THR A 532 0.57 5.54 7.35
CA THR A 532 0.01 4.22 7.68
C THR A 532 -0.02 4.08 9.20
N THR A 533 -1.09 3.47 9.72
CA THR A 533 -1.25 3.10 11.12
C THR A 533 -2.16 1.89 11.20
N ASP A 534 -1.57 0.70 11.05
CA ASP A 534 -2.22 -0.62 11.06
C ASP A 534 -1.96 -1.41 12.35
N SER A 535 -1.31 -0.79 13.35
CA SER A 535 -0.98 -1.42 14.63
C SER A 535 -1.03 -0.43 15.78
N THR A 536 -1.50 -0.91 16.94
CA THR A 536 -1.49 -0.17 18.21
C THR A 536 -0.06 0.16 18.67
N LEU A 537 0.94 -0.60 18.21
CA LEU A 537 2.33 -0.45 18.63
C LEU A 537 3.14 0.53 17.78
N THR A 538 2.67 0.90 16.58
CA THR A 538 3.45 1.69 15.61
C THR A 538 3.88 3.04 16.18
N TRP A 539 2.96 3.73 16.87
CA TRP A 539 3.20 5.08 17.41
C TRP A 539 3.18 5.14 18.94
N ALA A 540 2.87 4.04 19.63
CA ALA A 540 2.66 4.02 21.08
C ALA A 540 3.83 4.62 21.86
N ALA A 541 5.07 4.21 21.57
CA ALA A 541 6.25 4.72 22.27
C ALA A 541 6.47 6.24 22.03
N ALA A 542 6.10 6.74 20.86
CA ALA A 542 6.26 8.14 20.52
C ALA A 542 5.15 9.01 21.14
N TRP A 543 3.89 8.54 21.15
CA TRP A 543 2.80 9.19 21.86
C TRP A 543 3.02 9.22 23.37
N ASN A 544 3.44 8.10 23.97
CA ASN A 544 3.74 8.05 25.41
C ASN A 544 4.87 9.00 25.78
N GLY A 545 5.93 9.06 24.96
CA GLY A 545 7.03 10.00 25.17
C GLY A 545 6.58 11.46 25.02
N LEU A 546 5.72 11.76 24.04
CA LEU A 546 5.17 13.11 23.86
C LEU A 546 4.34 13.52 25.06
N MET A 547 3.42 12.67 25.54
CA MET A 547 2.57 12.97 26.69
C MET A 547 3.36 13.10 27.98
N GLY A 548 4.43 12.31 28.16
CA GLY A 548 5.32 12.44 29.31
C GLY A 548 6.18 13.70 29.28
N GLU A 549 6.58 14.17 28.10
CA GLU A 549 7.38 15.39 27.95
C GLU A 549 6.50 16.65 27.94
N LEU A 550 5.28 16.61 27.39
CA LEU A 550 4.43 17.79 27.17
C LEU A 550 3.11 17.70 27.99
N PRO A 551 3.13 17.95 29.31
CA PRO A 551 1.97 17.74 30.19
C PRO A 551 0.78 18.70 29.96
N PHE A 552 0.98 19.76 29.17
CA PHE A 552 -0.06 20.72 28.82
C PHE A 552 -0.90 20.29 27.61
N VAL A 553 -0.53 19.21 26.90
CA VAL A 553 -1.32 18.64 25.80
C VAL A 553 -2.57 18.00 26.39
N LYS A 554 -3.74 18.55 26.04
CA LYS A 554 -5.04 18.09 26.54
C LYS A 554 -5.75 17.13 25.59
N ALA A 555 -5.42 17.21 24.30
CA ALA A 555 -5.97 16.34 23.28
C ALA A 555 -4.95 16.05 22.18
N TYR A 556 -5.04 14.87 21.58
CA TYR A 556 -4.30 14.57 20.36
C TYR A 556 -5.10 13.62 19.47
N ALA A 557 -4.78 13.61 18.18
CA ALA A 557 -5.36 12.67 17.24
C ALA A 557 -4.40 12.37 16.08
N GLY A 558 -4.28 11.09 15.74
CA GLY A 558 -3.67 10.63 14.50
C GLY A 558 -4.74 10.12 13.53
N ALA A 559 -4.63 10.50 12.26
CA ALA A 559 -5.41 9.92 11.16
C ALA A 559 -4.48 9.27 10.16
N GLY A 560 -4.40 7.93 10.17
CA GLY A 560 -3.55 7.17 9.27
C GLY A 560 -4.35 6.23 8.38
N ARG A 561 -3.71 5.70 7.34
CA ARG A 561 -4.27 4.56 6.60
C ARG A 561 -4.18 3.30 7.47
N TYR A 562 -5.31 2.70 7.79
CA TYR A 562 -5.40 1.38 8.41
C TYR A 562 -5.37 0.33 7.29
N TYR A 563 -4.23 0.24 6.61
CA TYR A 563 -4.07 -0.67 5.49
C TYR A 563 -2.64 -1.19 5.42
N ASN A 564 -2.51 -2.50 5.28
CA ASN A 564 -1.25 -3.18 5.04
C ASN A 564 -1.45 -4.32 4.03
N SER A 565 -0.65 -4.36 2.96
CA SER A 565 -0.75 -5.41 1.94
C SER A 565 -0.49 -6.82 2.48
N GLU A 566 0.21 -6.94 3.60
CA GLU A 566 0.48 -8.23 4.28
C GLU A 566 -0.57 -8.55 5.36
N GLY A 567 -1.60 -7.72 5.52
CA GLY A 567 -2.60 -7.78 6.57
C GLY A 567 -2.28 -6.82 7.72
N GLU A 568 -3.34 -6.22 8.26
CA GLU A 568 -3.26 -5.30 9.39
C GLU A 568 -2.84 -6.04 10.66
N ARG A 569 -2.01 -5.39 11.48
CA ARG A 569 -1.31 -6.03 12.61
C ARG A 569 -2.05 -5.92 13.95
N SER A 570 -3.13 -5.16 14.00
CA SER A 570 -3.98 -5.01 15.19
C SER A 570 -5.39 -4.64 14.74
N GLU A 571 -6.40 -4.90 15.56
CA GLU A 571 -7.80 -4.57 15.25
C GLU A 571 -8.01 -3.06 15.07
N ILE A 572 -8.86 -2.67 14.13
CA ILE A 572 -9.09 -1.26 13.78
C ILE A 572 -9.56 -0.44 14.99
N ASN A 573 -10.49 -0.98 15.79
CA ASN A 573 -11.01 -0.27 16.95
C ASN A 573 -9.92 0.00 18.00
N ASP A 574 -9.03 -0.96 18.23
CA ASP A 574 -7.91 -0.77 19.16
C ASP A 574 -6.93 0.27 18.64
N VAL A 575 -6.65 0.26 17.33
CA VAL A 575 -5.81 1.27 16.69
C VAL A 575 -6.44 2.66 16.83
N LEU A 576 -7.74 2.79 16.56
CA LEU A 576 -8.47 4.05 16.67
C LEU A 576 -8.44 4.61 18.09
N GLU A 577 -8.55 3.76 19.11
CA GLU A 577 -8.46 4.16 20.52
C GLU A 577 -7.04 4.57 20.93
N LYS A 578 -6.03 3.82 20.51
CA LYS A 578 -4.63 4.08 20.90
C LYS A 578 -3.98 5.26 20.17
N THR A 579 -4.67 5.87 19.22
CA THR A 579 -4.15 6.95 18.38
C THR A 579 -4.87 8.28 18.60
N LYS A 580 -5.63 8.40 19.69
CA LYS A 580 -6.27 9.64 20.11
C LYS A 580 -6.24 9.83 21.62
N LEU A 581 -6.42 11.08 22.02
CA LEU A 581 -6.82 11.50 23.36
C LEU A 581 -7.91 12.56 23.18
N GLY A 582 -9.13 12.23 23.62
CA GLY A 582 -10.33 13.04 23.40
C GLY A 582 -11.33 12.34 22.47
N SER A 583 -12.56 12.85 22.45
CA SER A 583 -13.69 12.28 21.69
C SER A 583 -13.61 12.60 20.19
N THR A 584 -13.83 11.60 19.34
CA THR A 584 -13.77 11.74 17.87
C THR A 584 -15.03 11.27 17.13
N ILE A 585 -15.21 11.78 15.91
CA ILE A 585 -15.94 11.12 14.84
C ILE A 585 -14.91 10.49 13.91
N ASP A 586 -14.91 9.18 13.75
CA ASP A 586 -14.03 8.47 12.82
C ASP A 586 -14.84 8.09 11.58
N PHE A 587 -14.50 8.70 10.44
CA PHE A 587 -14.99 8.34 9.12
C PHE A 587 -14.06 7.28 8.54
N ILE A 588 -14.44 6.02 8.71
CA ILE A 588 -13.72 4.84 8.25
C ILE A 588 -14.14 4.57 6.80
N VAL A 589 -13.24 4.84 5.88
CA VAL A 589 -13.43 4.65 4.46
C VAL A 589 -12.98 3.22 4.14
N LEU A 590 -13.96 2.31 4.18
CA LEU A 590 -13.81 0.96 3.63
C LEU A 590 -13.36 1.06 2.21
#